data_AF-A0A8C9FUN7-F1
#
_entry.id   AF-A0A8C9FUN7-F1
#
_cell.length_a   1.000
_cell.length_b   1.000
_cell.length_c   1.000
_cell.angle_alpha   90.00
_cell.angle_beta   90.00
_cell.angle_gamma   90.00
#
_symmetry.space_group_name_H-M   'P 1'
#
loop_
_entity.id
_entity.type
_entity.pdbx_description
1 polymer ?
#
loop_
_entity_poly.entity_id
_entity_poly.type
_entity_poly.pdbx_seq_one_letter_code
_entity_poly.pdbx_strand_id
1 'polypeptide(L)'
;KLKCHSSTNTTVFTFCCSPTQVAEKVASRIAEGFNDTALIMVNTSLLLFLHLVILLPSDFCEDWSEAQRIAASLLDSKSYETLVDFDNHLDDIRNDWTNPEINKAVLHLTWCGKLED
;
A
#
# COMPACT_ATOMS: atom_id res chain seq x y z
N LYS A 1 15.33 18.15 5.84
CA LYS A 1 14.39 18.70 4.84
C LYS A 1 14.46 17.78 3.61
N LEU A 2 13.66 16.71 3.59
CA LEU A 2 13.56 15.85 2.41
C LEU A 2 12.36 16.35 1.62
N LYS A 3 12.62 16.81 0.41
CA LYS A 3 11.65 17.36 -0.53
C LYS A 3 11.49 16.32 -1.62
N CYS A 4 10.43 15.52 -1.59
CA CYS A 4 10.09 14.66 -2.72
C CYS A 4 9.20 15.47 -3.66
N HIS A 5 9.67 15.67 -4.88
CA HIS A 5 8.88 16.22 -5.97
C HIS A 5 8.06 15.08 -6.58
N SER A 6 6.81 15.38 -6.89
CA SER A 6 5.95 14.56 -7.73
C SER A 6 6.62 14.33 -9.09
N SER A 7 6.87 13.07 -9.44
CA SER A 7 6.49 12.46 -10.72
C SER A 7 7.08 11.04 -10.85
N THR A 8 6.25 10.09 -11.29
CA THR A 8 6.56 8.73 -11.77
C THR A 8 6.56 7.54 -10.80
N ASN A 9 5.79 6.54 -11.22
CA ASN A 9 5.41 5.31 -10.56
C ASN A 9 6.59 4.34 -10.40
N THR A 10 7.00 4.03 -9.16
CA THR A 10 7.33 2.68 -8.68
C THR A 10 7.63 2.73 -7.18
N THR A 11 6.87 1.99 -6.37
CA THR A 11 7.01 1.91 -4.91
C THR A 11 7.39 0.49 -4.51
N VAL A 12 8.42 0.34 -3.67
CA VAL A 12 8.89 -0.97 -3.17
C VAL A 12 8.48 -1.10 -1.71
N PHE A 13 7.71 -2.15 -1.40
CA PHE A 13 7.26 -2.45 -0.04
C PHE A 13 8.23 -3.38 0.67
N THR A 14 8.53 -3.13 1.95
CA THR A 14 9.31 -4.01 2.82
C THR A 14 8.70 -4.04 4.22
N PHE A 15 8.70 -5.21 4.85
CA PHE A 15 8.15 -5.40 6.19
C PHE A 15 9.31 -5.57 7.19
N CYS A 16 9.57 -4.55 8.04
CA CYS A 16 10.26 -4.60 9.34
C CYS A 16 10.66 -3.18 9.81
N CYS A 17 10.80 -2.98 11.14
CA CYS A 17 11.19 -1.72 11.78
C CYS A 17 12.60 -1.21 11.44
N SER A 18 13.36 -2.00 10.69
CA SER A 18 14.60 -1.63 10.00
C SER A 18 14.64 -2.39 8.66
N PRO A 19 15.18 -1.78 7.60
CA PRO A 19 15.24 -2.44 6.30
C PRO A 19 16.23 -3.60 6.37
N THR A 20 15.85 -4.74 5.82
CA THR A 20 16.76 -5.88 5.68
C THR A 20 17.70 -5.69 4.49
N GLN A 21 18.84 -6.37 4.46
CA GLN A 21 19.73 -6.34 3.29
C GLN A 21 19.02 -6.78 1.98
N VAL A 22 18.00 -7.64 2.09
CA VAL A 22 17.19 -8.06 0.93
C VAL A 22 16.39 -6.88 0.40
N ALA A 23 15.70 -6.17 1.30
CA ALA A 23 14.93 -4.97 0.97
C ALA A 23 15.79 -3.87 0.34
N GLU A 24 16.96 -3.60 0.91
CA GLU A 24 17.90 -2.61 0.39
C GLU A 24 18.39 -2.96 -1.01
N LYS A 25 18.71 -4.24 -1.27
CA LYS A 25 19.13 -4.69 -2.61
C LYS A 25 18.02 -4.54 -3.64
N VAL A 26 16.79 -4.92 -3.30
CA VAL A 26 15.64 -4.79 -4.21
C VAL A 26 15.36 -3.31 -4.50
N ALA A 27 15.32 -2.48 -3.47
CA ALA A 27 15.13 -1.03 -3.63
C ALA A 27 16.24 -0.38 -4.46
N SER A 28 17.50 -0.73 -4.19
CA SER A 28 18.64 -0.24 -4.98
C SER A 28 18.54 -0.64 -6.45
N ARG A 29 18.10 -1.88 -6.72
CA ARG A 29 17.98 -2.35 -8.11
C ARG A 29 16.88 -1.64 -8.88
N ILE A 30 15.79 -1.27 -8.20
CA ILE A 30 14.68 -0.52 -8.79
C ILE A 30 15.06 0.95 -8.96
N ALA A 31 15.81 1.51 -8.01
CA ALA A 31 16.31 2.89 -8.10
C ALA A 31 17.25 3.13 -9.29
N GLU A 32 17.91 2.10 -9.82
CA GLU A 32 18.69 2.19 -11.07
C GLU A 32 17.81 2.59 -12.28
N GLY A 33 16.53 2.19 -12.29
CA GLY A 33 15.58 2.49 -13.36
C GLY A 33 14.61 3.63 -13.03
N PHE A 34 14.44 3.95 -11.75
CA PHE A 34 13.43 4.91 -11.27
C PHE A 34 14.01 5.80 -10.17
N ASN A 35 14.32 7.07 -10.51
CA ASN A 35 14.97 8.02 -9.60
C ASN A 35 14.16 8.35 -8.34
N ASP A 36 12.83 8.19 -8.39
CA ASP A 36 11.90 8.52 -7.30
C ASP A 36 11.42 7.27 -6.52
N THR A 37 12.22 6.19 -6.54
CA THR A 37 11.90 4.96 -5.82
C THR A 37 11.83 5.21 -4.31
N ALA A 38 10.72 4.81 -3.70
CA ALA A 38 10.53 4.86 -2.25
C ALA A 38 10.53 3.44 -1.64
N LEU A 39 11.20 3.29 -0.49
CA LEU A 39 11.14 2.11 0.36
C LEU A 39 10.12 2.35 1.48
N ILE A 40 9.05 1.57 1.51
CA ILE A 40 8.01 1.65 2.55
C ILE A 40 8.25 0.54 3.57
N MET A 41 8.29 0.92 4.86
CA MET A 41 8.38 -0.01 5.98
C MET A 41 7.07 -0.06 6.76
N VAL A 42 6.49 -1.26 6.90
CA VAL A 42 5.27 -1.48 7.69
C VAL A 42 5.63 -2.08 9.05
N ASN A 43 5.14 -1.49 10.14
CA ASN A 43 5.34 -2.00 11.50
C ASN A 43 4.19 -2.95 11.90
N THR A 44 4.49 -4.25 11.98
CA THR A 44 3.51 -5.30 12.31
C THR A 44 3.19 -5.43 13.80
N SER A 45 4.03 -4.90 14.71
CA SER A 45 3.73 -4.89 16.15
C SER A 45 2.51 -4.04 16.50
N LEU A 46 2.06 -3.21 15.55
CA LEU A 46 0.93 -2.32 15.69
C LEU A 46 -0.29 -2.82 14.91
N LEU A 47 -0.25 -3.98 14.26
CA LEU A 47 -1.45 -4.57 13.63
C LEU A 47 -2.53 -4.97 14.66
N LEU A 48 -2.19 -5.02 15.95
CA LEU A 48 -3.14 -5.20 17.05
C LEU A 48 -3.90 -3.92 17.45
N PHE A 49 -3.49 -2.76 16.93
CA PHE A 49 -4.18 -1.49 17.12
C PHE A 49 -4.29 -0.80 15.77
N LEU A 50 -5.50 -0.58 15.28
CA LEU A 50 -5.88 0.14 14.05
C LEU A 50 -5.29 1.56 13.85
N HIS A 51 -4.19 1.93 14.52
CA HIS A 51 -3.66 3.27 14.66
C HIS A 51 -2.25 3.50 14.12
N LEU A 52 -1.52 2.55 13.51
CA LEU A 52 -0.16 2.88 13.05
C LEU A 52 0.37 2.15 11.79
N VAL A 53 -0.19 2.49 10.63
CA VAL A 53 0.64 2.65 9.40
C VAL A 53 0.85 4.16 9.12
N ILE A 54 0.73 4.95 10.19
CA ILE A 54 0.83 6.42 10.28
C ILE A 54 2.25 6.78 10.73
N LEU A 55 3.26 6.65 9.88
CA LEU A 55 4.59 7.28 10.09
C LEU A 55 5.25 7.78 8.80
N LEU A 56 4.49 7.89 7.71
CA LEU A 56 4.84 8.91 6.70
C LEU A 56 4.26 10.23 7.19
N PRO A 57 4.98 11.37 7.06
CA PRO A 57 4.51 12.62 7.64
C PRO A 57 3.12 12.95 7.08
N SER A 58 2.22 13.37 7.96
CA SER A 58 0.83 13.78 7.68
C SER A 58 0.69 14.86 6.59
N ASP A 59 1.79 15.44 6.14
CA ASP A 59 1.84 16.56 5.22
C ASP A 59 1.91 16.14 3.73
N PHE A 60 1.88 14.84 3.43
CA PHE A 60 2.12 14.32 2.06
C PHE A 60 0.89 13.77 1.33
N CYS A 61 -0.26 13.63 1.98
CA CYS A 61 -1.48 13.13 1.34
C CYS A 61 -2.71 13.88 1.89
N GLU A 62 -3.27 14.79 1.09
CA GLU A 62 -4.47 15.55 1.46
C GLU A 62 -5.68 14.64 1.79
N ASP A 63 -5.68 13.40 1.28
CA ASP A 63 -6.77 12.43 1.42
C ASP A 63 -6.46 11.25 2.38
N TRP A 64 -5.50 11.39 3.30
CA TRP A 64 -5.13 10.29 4.21
C TRP A 64 -6.32 9.74 5.02
N SER A 65 -7.18 10.62 5.52
CA SER A 65 -8.37 10.24 6.29
C SER A 65 -9.33 9.37 5.46
N GLU A 66 -9.45 9.67 4.17
CA GLU A 66 -10.29 8.92 3.24
C GLU A 66 -9.68 7.55 2.92
N ALA A 67 -8.37 7.48 2.68
CA ALA A 67 -7.66 6.21 2.51
C ALA A 67 -7.80 5.31 3.76
N GLN A 68 -7.72 5.88 4.97
CA GLN A 68 -7.93 5.15 6.22
C GLN A 68 -9.36 4.61 6.35
N ARG A 69 -10.38 5.41 5.99
CA ARG A 69 -11.79 5.01 5.99
C ARG A 69 -12.05 3.84 5.04
N ILE A 70 -11.53 3.92 3.82
CA ILE A 70 -11.66 2.84 2.82
C ILE A 70 -10.96 1.58 3.32
N ALA A 71 -9.73 1.68 3.82
CA ALA A 71 -8.98 0.54 4.34
C ALA A 71 -9.70 -0.15 5.50
N ALA A 72 -10.30 0.62 6.42
CA ALA A 72 -11.12 0.08 7.51
C ALA A 72 -12.35 -0.67 6.97
N SER A 73 -13.07 -0.11 5.99
CA SER A 73 -14.23 -0.78 5.37
C SER A 73 -13.85 -2.09 4.66
N LEU A 74 -12.71 -2.14 3.98
CA LEU A 74 -12.20 -3.36 3.35
C LEU A 74 -11.78 -4.41 4.38
N LEU A 75 -11.22 -3.97 5.51
CA LEU A 75 -10.85 -4.86 6.62
C LEU A 75 -12.10 -5.44 7.30
N ASP A 76 -13.11 -4.62 7.58
CA ASP A 76 -14.38 -5.03 8.19
C ASP A 76 -15.15 -6.02 7.30
N SER A 77 -15.11 -5.81 5.98
CA SER A 77 -15.69 -6.73 5.00
C SER A 77 -14.84 -7.99 4.74
N LYS A 78 -13.68 -8.11 5.39
CA LYS A 78 -12.71 -9.20 5.23
C LYS A 78 -12.26 -9.41 3.78
N SER A 79 -12.12 -8.32 3.03
CA SER A 79 -11.66 -8.36 1.63
C SER A 79 -10.23 -8.96 1.49
N TYR A 80 -9.48 -9.10 2.58
CA TYR A 80 -8.20 -9.81 2.61
C TYR A 80 -8.32 -11.33 2.41
N GLU A 81 -9.49 -11.94 2.60
CA GLU A 81 -9.70 -13.38 2.36
C GLU A 81 -9.66 -13.74 0.86
N THR A 82 -9.94 -12.76 -0.01
CA THR A 82 -9.95 -12.94 -1.48
C THR A 82 -8.79 -12.23 -2.18
N LEU A 83 -7.88 -11.62 -1.40
CA LEU A 83 -6.69 -10.95 -1.92
C LEU A 83 -5.70 -12.01 -2.45
N VAL A 84 -5.27 -11.83 -3.69
CA VAL A 84 -4.29 -12.68 -4.37
C VAL A 84 -2.94 -11.97 -4.39
N ASP A 85 -1.91 -12.60 -3.82
CA ASP A 85 -0.53 -12.15 -3.98
C ASP A 85 0.20 -12.87 -5.13
N PHE A 86 1.47 -12.50 -5.36
CA PHE A 86 2.27 -13.13 -6.41
C PHE A 86 2.53 -14.62 -6.15
N ASP A 87 2.66 -15.05 -4.90
CA ASP A 87 2.91 -16.46 -4.57
C ASP A 87 1.67 -17.31 -4.90
N ASN A 88 0.46 -16.83 -4.57
CA ASN A 88 -0.80 -17.47 -4.92
C ASN A 88 -1.04 -17.53 -6.45
N HIS A 89 -0.57 -16.53 -7.19
CA HIS A 89 -0.60 -16.55 -8.65
C HIS A 89 0.35 -17.60 -9.24
N LEU A 90 1.52 -17.82 -8.62
CA LEU A 90 2.44 -18.85 -9.09
C LEU A 90 1.92 -20.27 -8.80
N ASP A 91 1.16 -20.45 -7.72
CA ASP A 91 0.47 -21.71 -7.40
C ASP A 91 -0.67 -22.02 -8.38
N ASP A 92 -1.46 -21.00 -8.74
CA ASP A 92 -2.51 -21.10 -9.76
C ASP A 92 -2.53 -19.83 -10.62
N ILE A 93 -2.01 -19.95 -11.86
CA ILE A 93 -1.87 -18.84 -12.81
C ILE A 93 -3.20 -18.19 -13.22
N ARG A 94 -4.34 -18.78 -12.85
CA ARG A 94 -5.67 -18.20 -13.06
C ARG A 94 -6.00 -17.14 -12.03
N ASN A 95 -5.33 -17.15 -10.87
CA ASN A 95 -5.50 -16.13 -9.84
C ASN A 95 -4.93 -14.80 -10.34
N ASP A 96 -5.71 -13.73 -10.28
CA ASP A 96 -5.29 -12.43 -10.78
C ASP A 96 -4.65 -11.59 -9.66
N TRP A 97 -3.32 -11.53 -9.65
CA TRP A 97 -2.54 -10.73 -8.68
C TRP A 97 -2.77 -9.21 -8.82
N THR A 98 -3.41 -8.75 -9.90
CA THR A 98 -3.81 -7.33 -10.03
C THR A 98 -5.06 -6.99 -9.23
N ASN A 99 -5.77 -8.01 -8.71
CA ASN A 99 -6.92 -7.87 -7.80
C ASN A 99 -8.03 -6.93 -8.32
N PRO A 100 -8.60 -7.18 -9.52
CA PRO A 100 -9.56 -6.26 -10.17
C PRO A 100 -10.83 -6.03 -9.34
N GLU A 101 -11.32 -7.03 -8.60
CA GLU A 101 -12.52 -6.87 -7.77
C GLU A 101 -12.27 -5.98 -6.55
N ILE A 102 -11.09 -6.06 -5.94
CA ILE A 102 -10.70 -5.16 -4.84
C ILE A 102 -10.53 -3.74 -5.37
N ASN A 103 -9.92 -3.55 -6.54
CA ASN A 103 -9.78 -2.24 -7.17
C ASN A 103 -11.15 -1.58 -7.45
N LYS A 104 -12.15 -2.35 -7.87
CA LYS A 104 -13.54 -1.87 -8.03
C LYS A 104 -14.16 -1.45 -6.70
N ALA A 105 -13.97 -2.25 -5.65
CA ALA A 105 -14.48 -1.94 -4.32
C ALA A 105 -13.87 -0.64 -3.77
N VAL A 106 -12.55 -0.45 -3.92
CA VAL A 106 -11.86 0.80 -3.58
C VAL A 106 -12.49 1.98 -4.31
N LEU A 107 -12.62 1.90 -5.65
CA LEU A 107 -13.22 2.98 -6.45
C LEU A 107 -14.65 3.33 -6.01
N HIS A 108 -15.47 2.31 -5.75
CA HIS A 108 -16.84 2.52 -5.27
C HIS A 108 -16.87 3.23 -3.91
N LEU A 109 -16.03 2.79 -2.96
CA LEU A 109 -15.96 3.40 -1.63
C LEU A 109 -15.45 4.84 -1.68
N THR A 110 -14.48 5.14 -2.56
CA THR A 110 -13.98 6.51 -2.79
C THR A 110 -15.06 7.41 -3.35
N TRP A 111 -15.90 6.92 -4.26
CA TRP A 111 -16.96 7.74 -4.87
C TRP A 111 -18.15 7.93 -3.94
N CYS A 112 -18.51 6.92 -3.15
CA CYS A 112 -19.58 7.02 -2.16
C CYS A 112 -19.25 8.06 -1.08
N GLY A 113 -17.99 8.14 -0.63
CA GLY A 113 -17.56 9.15 0.35
C GLY A 113 -17.69 10.59 -0.16
N LYS A 114 -17.44 10.82 -1.46
CA LYS A 114 -17.54 12.16 -2.08
C LYS A 114 -18.97 12.66 -2.33
N LEU A 115 -19.98 11.80 -2.16
CA LEU A 115 -21.40 12.18 -2.32
C LEU A 115 -22.06 12.56 -0.99
N GLU A 116 -21.36 12.35 0.14
CA GLU A 116 -21.85 12.67 1.49
C GLU A 116 -21.33 14.03 2.02
N ASP A 117 -20.35 14.65 1.31
CA ASP A 117 -19.81 16.00 1.54
C ASP A 117 -20.44 17.06 0.62
#